data_AF-A0A8T3S5I1-F1
#
_entry.id   AF-A0A8T3S5I1-F1
#
_cell.length_a   1.000
_cell.length_b   1.000
_cell.length_c   1.000
_cell.angle_alpha   90.00
_cell.angle_beta   90.00
_cell.angle_gamma   90.00
#
_symmetry.space_group_name_H-M   'P 1'
#
loop_
_entity.id
_entity.type
_entity.pdbx_description
1 polymer ?
#
loop_
_entity_poly.entity_id
_entity_poly.type
_entity_poly.pdbx_seq_one_letter_code
_entity_poly.pdbx_strand_id
1 'polypeptide(L)'
;MSGDWSSGPGDHYPEHRHDYDKVLVATSGSITFRLPERDGSVELGAGDQLDLPAGTLHGADVGASGVACSETHLRRGTLTEVRLHVGGIEASETAVRQGA
;
A
#
# COMPACT_ATOMS: atom_id res chain seq x y z
N MET A 1 -1.29 -10.01 14.02
CA MET A 1 -2.74 -9.77 13.86
C MET A 1 -2.96 -9.34 12.42
N SER A 2 -4.01 -9.80 11.75
CA SER A 2 -4.35 -9.37 10.39
C SER A 2 -5.77 -8.82 10.35
N GLY A 3 -6.05 -7.94 9.39
CA GLY A 3 -7.36 -7.36 9.19
C GLY A 3 -7.47 -6.61 7.86
N ASP A 4 -8.69 -6.28 7.47
CA ASP A 4 -9.00 -5.54 6.26
C ASP A 4 -9.55 -4.16 6.59
N TRP A 5 -9.27 -3.19 5.73
CA TRP A 5 -9.80 -1.83 5.83
C TRP A 5 -9.95 -1.18 4.46
N SER A 6 -10.69 -0.08 4.40
CA SER A 6 -10.83 0.74 3.20
C SER A 6 -10.95 2.21 3.55
N SER A 7 -10.60 3.05 2.58
CA SER A 7 -10.63 4.51 2.68
C SER A 7 -11.08 5.16 1.38
N GLY A 8 -11.70 6.33 1.51
CA GLY A 8 -12.31 7.04 0.40
C GLY A 8 -11.28 7.77 -0.48
N PRO A 9 -11.68 8.20 -1.68
CA PRO A 9 -10.84 9.00 -2.55
C PRO A 9 -10.23 10.23 -1.88
N GLY A 10 -8.92 10.39 -1.99
CA GLY A 10 -8.20 11.56 -1.48
C GLY A 10 -8.02 11.62 0.04
N ASP A 11 -8.41 10.57 0.78
CA ASP A 11 -8.12 10.49 2.21
C ASP A 11 -6.61 10.59 2.48
N HIS A 12 -6.26 11.33 3.53
CA HIS A 12 -4.88 11.61 3.90
C HIS A 12 -4.54 11.06 5.28
N TYR A 13 -3.45 10.30 5.34
CA TYR A 13 -2.86 9.84 6.58
C TYR A 13 -1.60 10.67 6.88
N PRO A 14 -1.58 11.42 8.00
CA PRO A 14 -0.41 12.19 8.39
C PRO A 14 0.77 11.28 8.73
N GLU A 15 1.97 11.86 8.75
CA GLU A 15 3.19 11.13 9.05
C GLU A 15 3.18 10.55 10.48
N HIS A 16 3.54 9.28 10.60
CA HIS A 16 3.60 8.57 11.87
C HIS A 16 4.60 7.41 11.83
N ARG A 17 4.77 6.77 13.00
CA ARG A 17 5.56 5.55 13.18
C ARG A 17 4.77 4.58 14.06
N HIS A 18 4.90 3.30 13.80
CA HIS A 18 4.39 2.23 14.66
C HIS A 18 5.53 1.38 15.20
N ASP A 19 5.28 0.65 16.30
CA ASP A 19 6.29 -0.14 17.00
C ASP A 19 6.35 -1.62 16.60
N TYR A 20 5.53 -2.02 15.63
CA TYR A 20 5.45 -3.34 15.01
C TYR A 20 5.89 -3.28 13.53
N ASP A 21 6.18 -4.42 12.91
CA ASP A 21 6.38 -4.47 11.46
C ASP A 21 5.02 -4.63 10.79
N LYS A 22 4.84 -4.04 9.61
CA LYS A 22 3.57 -4.05 8.90
C LYS A 22 3.75 -4.56 7.48
N VAL A 23 2.91 -5.51 7.08
CA VAL A 23 2.71 -5.88 5.68
C VAL A 23 1.37 -5.32 5.24
N LEU A 24 1.34 -4.59 4.13
CA LEU A 24 0.14 -3.99 3.54
C LEU A 24 -0.01 -4.49 2.11
N VAL A 25 -1.18 -5.02 1.77
CA VAL A 25 -1.53 -5.42 0.40
C VAL A 25 -2.72 -4.57 -0.03
N ALA A 26 -2.60 -3.83 -1.13
CA ALA A 26 -3.76 -3.19 -1.74
C ALA A 26 -4.57 -4.24 -2.51
N THR A 27 -5.83 -4.43 -2.14
CA THR A 27 -6.72 -5.41 -2.79
C THR A 27 -7.59 -4.76 -3.85
N SER A 28 -7.79 -3.43 -3.79
CA SER A 28 -8.41 -2.62 -4.84
C SER A 28 -8.00 -1.15 -4.71
N GLY A 29 -8.14 -0.38 -5.79
CA GLY A 29 -7.81 1.05 -5.78
C GLY A 29 -6.31 1.31 -5.70
N SER A 30 -5.91 2.45 -5.14
CA SER A 30 -4.50 2.76 -4.91
C SER A 30 -4.24 3.64 -3.68
N ILE A 31 -3.04 3.51 -3.13
CA ILE A 31 -2.55 4.33 -2.02
C ILE A 31 -1.05 4.59 -2.19
N THR A 32 -0.63 5.84 -1.99
CA THR A 32 0.78 6.23 -2.05
C THR A 32 1.33 6.44 -0.64
N PHE A 33 2.31 5.63 -0.25
CA PHE A 33 3.09 5.81 0.97
C PHE A 33 4.24 6.79 0.75
N ARG A 34 4.22 7.92 1.45
CA ARG A 34 5.32 8.89 1.48
C ARG A 34 6.34 8.44 2.53
N LEU A 35 7.63 8.42 2.16
CA LEU A 35 8.75 7.94 2.98
C LEU A 35 9.81 9.04 3.12
N PRO A 36 9.61 10.04 4.00
CA PRO A 36 10.48 11.22 4.08
C PRO A 36 11.94 10.90 4.38
N GLU A 37 12.20 9.87 5.20
CA GLU A 37 13.57 9.45 5.55
C GLU A 37 14.32 8.74 4.41
N ARG A 38 13.62 8.45 3.30
CA ARG A 38 14.19 7.85 2.09
C ARG A 38 14.05 8.73 0.86
N ASP A 39 13.66 10.00 1.05
CA ASP A 39 13.42 10.98 -0.02
C ASP A 39 12.58 10.41 -1.19
N GLY A 40 11.51 9.69 -0.88
CA GLY A 40 10.72 9.01 -1.89
C GLY A 40 9.30 8.63 -1.47
N SER A 41 8.59 8.02 -2.41
CA SER A 41 7.25 7.48 -2.21
C SER A 41 7.09 6.15 -2.93
N VAL A 42 6.19 5.31 -2.42
CA VAL A 42 5.80 4.04 -3.03
C VAL A 42 4.29 4.03 -3.22
N GLU A 43 3.82 3.85 -4.44
CA GLU A 43 2.40 3.59 -4.70
C GLU A 43 2.13 2.09 -4.69
N LEU A 44 1.03 1.71 -4.02
CA LEU A 44 0.44 0.38 -4.13
C LEU A 44 -0.81 0.48 -5.00
N GLY A 45 -0.84 -0.27 -6.10
CA GLY A 45 -2.05 -0.62 -6.82
C GLY A 45 -2.59 -1.98 -6.36
N ALA A 46 -3.76 -2.35 -6.88
CA ALA A 46 -4.36 -3.65 -6.58
C ALA A 46 -3.40 -4.81 -6.90
N GLY A 47 -3.13 -5.65 -5.90
CA GLY A 47 -2.18 -6.76 -5.95
C GLY A 47 -0.81 -6.45 -5.34
N ASP A 48 -0.43 -5.18 -5.23
CA ASP A 48 0.88 -4.80 -4.70
C ASP A 48 0.94 -4.95 -3.18
N GLN A 49 2.13 -5.30 -2.69
CA GLN A 49 2.43 -5.41 -1.27
C GLN A 49 3.58 -4.47 -0.87
N LEU A 50 3.41 -3.80 0.26
CA LEU A 50 4.46 -3.09 0.97
C LEU A 50 4.86 -3.84 2.24
N ASP A 51 6.14 -4.17 2.34
CA ASP A 51 6.80 -4.49 3.59
C ASP A 51 7.25 -3.19 4.25
N LEU A 52 6.81 -2.96 5.49
CA LEU A 52 7.05 -1.72 6.24
C LEU A 52 7.61 -2.04 7.63
N PRO A 53 8.94 -2.02 7.82
CA PRO A 53 9.57 -2.25 9.11
C PRO A 53 9.16 -1.21 10.16
N ALA A 54 9.08 -1.66 11.40
CA ALA A 54 8.76 -0.85 12.57
C ALA A 54 9.67 0.37 12.67
N GLY A 55 9.08 1.48 13.09
CA GLY A 55 9.80 2.74 13.24
C GLY A 55 10.11 3.45 11.92
N THR A 56 9.72 2.96 10.75
CA THR A 56 9.82 3.75 9.50
C THR A 56 8.89 4.96 9.58
N LEU A 57 9.39 6.19 9.38
CA LEU A 57 8.52 7.36 9.21
C LEU A 57 7.77 7.26 7.89
N HIS A 58 6.44 7.31 7.93
CA HIS A 58 5.62 7.27 6.74
C HIS A 58 4.31 8.02 6.92
N GLY A 59 3.80 8.58 5.83
CA GLY A 59 2.41 8.99 5.69
C GLY A 59 1.81 8.34 4.45
N ALA A 60 0.51 8.53 4.21
CA ALA A 60 -0.11 7.98 3.00
C ALA A 60 -1.20 8.89 2.41
N ASP A 61 -1.38 8.83 1.09
CA ASP A 61 -2.45 9.49 0.35
C ASP A 61 -3.24 8.44 -0.43
N VAL A 62 -4.56 8.45 -0.30
CA VAL A 62 -5.43 7.52 -1.02
C VAL A 62 -5.73 8.07 -2.42
N GLY A 63 -5.61 7.22 -3.43
CA GLY A 63 -5.84 7.55 -4.83
C GLY A 63 -7.29 7.95 -5.13
N ALA A 64 -7.53 8.49 -6.33
CA ALA A 64 -8.83 9.05 -6.73
C ALA A 64 -9.99 8.04 -6.75
N SER A 65 -9.71 6.73 -6.75
CA SER A 65 -10.72 5.67 -6.72
C SER A 65 -10.96 5.11 -5.31
N GLY A 66 -10.32 5.66 -4.28
CA GLY A 66 -10.26 5.05 -2.95
C GLY A 66 -9.26 3.88 -2.91
N VAL A 67 -9.23 3.17 -1.79
CA VAL A 67 -8.43 1.96 -1.62
C VAL A 67 -9.14 0.96 -0.70
N ALA A 68 -8.92 -0.33 -0.94
CA ALA A 68 -9.11 -1.37 0.07
C ALA A 68 -7.78 -2.10 0.27
N CYS A 69 -7.45 -2.41 1.51
CA CYS A 69 -6.21 -3.06 1.88
C CYS A 69 -6.47 -4.21 2.86
N SER A 70 -5.66 -5.26 2.72
CA SER A 70 -5.41 -6.22 3.79
C SER A 70 -4.09 -5.85 4.46
N GLU A 71 -4.04 -5.94 5.78
CA GLU A 71 -2.83 -5.66 6.55
C GLU A 71 -2.52 -6.76 7.56
N THR A 72 -1.23 -6.92 7.85
CA THR A 72 -0.74 -7.80 8.91
C THR A 72 0.29 -7.09 9.77
N HIS A 73 0.04 -7.08 11.07
CA HIS A 73 0.99 -6.67 12.09
C HIS A 73 1.85 -7.87 12.51
N LEU A 74 3.15 -7.72 12.27
CA LEU A 74 4.21 -8.65 12.61
C LEU A 74 5.01 -8.11 13.80
N ARG A 75 5.76 -9.00 14.46
CA ARG A 75 6.69 -8.58 15.50
C ARG A 75 7.76 -7.69 14.87
N ARG A 76 8.13 -6.60 15.55
CA ARG A 76 9.30 -5.78 15.17
C ARG A 76 10.53 -6.63 14.88
N GLY A 77 11.21 -6.34 13.78
CA GLY A 77 12.43 -7.01 13.35
C GLY A 77 12.22 -8.30 12.56
N THR A 78 10.98 -8.58 12.16
CA THR A 78 10.64 -9.61 11.17
C THR A 78 11.00 -9.14 9.75
N LEU A 79 10.77 -7.87 9.44
CA LEU A 79 11.11 -7.23 8.17
C LEU A 79 12.42 -6.43 8.31
N THR A 80 13.28 -6.48 7.29
CA THR A 80 14.62 -5.87 7.34
C THR A 80 14.71 -4.52 6.64
N GLU A 81 13.83 -4.26 5.68
CA GLU A 81 13.83 -3.05 4.85
C GLU A 81 12.41 -2.74 4.36
N VAL A 82 12.19 -1.51 3.90
CA VAL A 82 10.98 -1.24 3.13
C VAL A 82 11.14 -1.82 1.75
N ARG A 83 10.17 -2.64 1.33
CA ARG A 83 10.18 -3.29 0.03
C ARG A 83 8.79 -3.26 -0.58
N LEU A 84 8.73 -2.81 -1.82
CA LEU A 84 7.58 -3.00 -2.70
C LEU A 84 7.69 -4.36 -3.37
N HIS A 85 6.63 -5.15 -3.32
CA HIS A 85 6.42 -6.33 -4.16
C HIS A 85 5.28 -6.02 -5.12
N VAL A 86 5.59 -5.98 -6.41
CA VAL A 86 4.56 -5.68 -7.43
C VAL A 86 3.75 -6.95 -7.68
N GLY A 87 2.44 -6.86 -7.46
CA GLY A 87 1.51 -7.94 -7.70
C GLY A 87 1.22 -8.05 -9.17
N GLY A 88 1.89 -8.98 -9.85
CA GLY A 88 1.57 -9.31 -11.24
C GLY A 88 0.17 -9.92 -11.35
N ILE A 89 -0.83 -9.11 -11.65
CA ILE A 89 -1.90 -9.57 -12.53
C ILE A 89 -1.32 -9.57 -13.95
N GLU A 90 -1.02 -10.77 -14.47
CA GLU A 90 -1.08 -10.96 -15.93
C GLU A 90 -2.39 -10.34 -16.38
N ALA A 91 -2.32 -9.27 -17.18
CA ALA A 91 -3.49 -8.62 -17.73
C ALA A 91 -4.29 -9.69 -18.50
N SER A 92 -5.35 -10.21 -17.90
CA SER A 92 -6.31 -11.01 -18.63
C SER A 92 -6.98 -10.06 -19.62
N GLU A 93 -6.65 -10.23 -20.91
CA GLU A 93 -7.33 -9.59 -22.03
C GLU A 93 -8.84 -9.62 -21.81
N THR A 94 -9.49 -8.45 -21.78
CA THR A 94 -10.67 -8.11 -22.58
C THR A 94 -11.04 -6.65 -22.33
N ALA A 95 -10.62 -5.78 -23.23
CA ALA A 95 -11.33 -4.55 -23.54
C ALA A 95 -11.43 -4.38 -25.06
N VAL A 96 -12.06 -5.35 -25.73
CA VAL A 96 -12.89 -5.00 -26.88
C VAL A 96 -14.11 -4.29 -26.31
N ARG A 97 -14.09 -2.96 -26.34
CA ARG A 97 -15.29 -2.15 -26.55
C ARG A 97 -14.96 -1.06 -27.55
N GLN A 98 -15.59 -1.23 -28.71
CA GLN A 98 -15.73 -0.32 -29.84
C GLN A 98 -16.08 1.10 -29.39
N GLY A 99 -15.63 2.11 -30.16
CA GLY A 99 -16.28 3.41 -30.16
C GLY A 99 -15.42 4.60 -30.59
N ALA A 100 -15.20 4.75 -31.91
CA ALA A 100 -15.36 5.99 -32.69
C ALA A 100 -15.01 5.70 -34.16
#